data_AF-A0A9R1WU34-F1
#
_entry.id   AF-A0A9R1WU34-F1
#
_cell.length_a   1.000
_cell.length_b   1.000
_cell.length_c   1.000
_cell.angle_alpha   90.00
_cell.angle_beta   90.00
_cell.angle_gamma   90.00
#
_symmetry.space_group_name_H-M   'P 1'
#
loop_
_entity.id
_entity.type
_entity.pdbx_description
1 polymer ?
#
loop_
_entity_poly.entity_id
_entity_poly.type
_entity_poly.pdbx_seq_one_letter_code
_entity_poly.pdbx_strand_id
1 'polypeptide(L)'
;MAEEGYKVSLHVYDLSGGLARQLSMSFLGKAIEGIWHTGVVVYGTEYFFGAGIQQTPAGTAPYGTPLKVIDLGVTHVPKDVFQMYLDEISPRYTQETYSLLSHNCNNFSSEVAQFLVGVSIPDYILNLPNEVMSSPMGALIMPMIQNLETTLRAGAVPQAPQFKPSPVNTIPQVSKKVDKPSETSSHTNVNVAPPPPPPAAVPAGTSQEKPDVVDPLGDARSKVQEEIGKEFAAMMASGTLRASEAAALATKKVMQKYGHMNAAQS
;
A
#
# COMPACT_ATOMS: atom_id res chain seq x y z
N MET A 1 22.04 34.53 22.32
CA MET A 1 22.10 34.45 20.85
C MET A 1 20.76 33.91 20.40
N ALA A 2 20.23 34.31 19.24
CA ALA A 2 19.04 33.63 18.72
C ALA A 2 19.48 32.23 18.26
N GLU A 3 18.82 31.18 18.74
CA GLU A 3 18.99 29.83 18.20
C GLU A 3 18.55 29.87 16.73
N GLU A 4 19.42 29.48 15.80
CA GLU A 4 19.09 29.43 14.39
C GLU A 4 18.16 28.24 14.12
N GLY A 5 16.86 28.50 14.17
CA GLY A 5 15.83 27.51 13.85
C GLY A 5 15.87 27.10 12.37
N TYR A 6 15.78 25.81 12.11
CA TYR A 6 15.81 25.22 10.77
C TYR A 6 14.39 25.00 10.25
N LYS A 7 14.11 25.45 9.02
CA LYS A 7 12.82 25.19 8.38
C LYS A 7 12.63 23.69 8.12
N VAL A 8 11.44 23.18 8.46
CA VAL A 8 10.99 21.83 8.17
C VAL A 8 9.82 21.88 7.19
N SER A 9 9.85 21.07 6.15
CA SER A 9 8.76 21.01 5.17
C SER A 9 8.50 19.58 4.69
N LEU A 10 7.26 19.31 4.29
CA LEU A 10 6.84 18.03 3.72
C LEU A 10 6.78 18.16 2.20
N HIS A 11 7.61 17.39 1.50
CA HIS A 11 7.46 17.16 0.07
C HIS A 11 6.41 16.06 -0.16
N VAL A 12 5.42 16.34 -1.02
CA VAL A 12 4.31 15.42 -1.33
C VAL A 12 4.30 15.11 -2.82
N TYR A 13 4.36 13.82 -3.15
CA TYR A 13 4.41 13.30 -4.51
C TYR A 13 3.19 12.43 -4.80
N ASP A 14 2.75 12.39 -6.05
CA ASP A 14 1.74 11.42 -6.53
C ASP A 14 2.41 10.32 -7.35
N LEU A 15 2.54 9.14 -6.76
CA LEU A 15 3.13 7.95 -7.40
C LEU A 15 2.31 7.44 -8.60
N SER A 16 1.06 7.90 -8.77
CA SER A 16 0.22 7.51 -9.91
C SER A 16 0.43 8.38 -11.16
N GLY A 17 1.16 9.50 -11.05
CA GLY A 17 1.35 10.44 -12.16
C GLY A 17 0.04 11.04 -12.68
N GLY A 18 -0.95 11.24 -11.80
CA GLY A 18 -2.29 11.74 -12.12
C GLY A 18 -3.31 10.66 -12.49
N LEU A 19 -2.91 9.39 -12.68
CA LEU A 19 -3.83 8.31 -13.03
C LEU A 19 -4.85 8.00 -11.93
N ALA A 20 -4.47 8.12 -10.65
CA ALA A 20 -5.41 7.94 -9.55
C ALA A 20 -6.54 8.96 -9.63
N ARG A 21 -6.23 10.24 -9.87
CA ARG A 21 -7.23 11.30 -10.04
C ARG A 21 -8.18 11.05 -11.22
N GLN A 22 -7.68 10.49 -12.32
CA GLN A 22 -8.47 10.21 -13.52
C GLN A 22 -9.37 8.97 -13.38
N LEU A 23 -8.88 7.91 -12.75
CA LEU A 23 -9.54 6.59 -12.77
C LEU A 23 -10.26 6.22 -11.48
N SER A 24 -9.95 6.90 -10.35
CA SER A 24 -10.45 6.51 -9.03
C SER A 24 -11.97 6.51 -8.91
N MET A 25 -12.67 7.51 -9.45
CA MET A 25 -14.14 7.54 -9.46
C MET A 25 -14.75 6.33 -10.19
N SER A 26 -14.17 5.91 -11.31
CA SER A 26 -14.68 4.81 -12.13
C SER A 26 -14.32 3.43 -11.59
N PHE A 27 -13.16 3.29 -10.92
CA PHE A 27 -12.72 2.03 -10.31
C PHE A 27 -13.18 1.93 -8.86
N LEU A 28 -12.68 2.79 -7.97
CA LEU A 28 -12.92 2.72 -6.52
C LEU A 28 -14.32 3.19 -6.10
N GLY A 29 -15.07 3.85 -7.00
CA GLY A 29 -16.34 4.50 -6.66
C GLY A 29 -16.18 5.76 -5.79
N LYS A 30 -14.94 6.22 -5.59
CA LYS A 30 -14.56 7.38 -4.76
C LYS A 30 -13.41 8.12 -5.45
N ALA A 31 -13.46 9.45 -5.43
CA ALA A 31 -12.40 10.30 -5.96
C ALA A 31 -11.20 10.28 -5.00
N ILE A 32 -10.04 9.92 -5.52
CA ILE A 32 -8.74 9.99 -4.84
C ILE A 32 -7.82 10.86 -5.68
N GLU A 33 -7.25 11.92 -5.10
CA GLU A 33 -6.44 12.90 -5.84
C GLU A 33 -5.06 12.36 -6.30
N GLY A 34 -4.53 11.34 -5.63
CA GLY A 34 -3.19 10.81 -5.88
C GLY A 34 -2.86 9.60 -4.99
N ILE A 35 -1.80 8.87 -5.33
CA ILE A 35 -1.18 7.88 -4.45
C ILE A 35 -0.01 8.57 -3.75
N TRP A 36 -0.23 9.00 -2.51
CA TRP A 36 0.71 9.87 -1.81
C TRP A 36 1.97 9.14 -1.34
N HIS A 37 3.11 9.69 -1.74
CA HIS A 37 4.42 9.47 -1.11
C HIS A 37 4.89 10.79 -0.50
N THR A 38 5.51 10.74 0.67
CA THR A 38 6.08 11.94 1.31
C THR A 38 7.51 11.76 1.80
N GLY A 39 8.25 12.86 1.76
CA GLY A 39 9.56 13.02 2.40
C GLY A 39 9.60 14.29 3.26
N VAL A 40 10.29 14.23 4.39
CA VAL A 40 10.52 15.40 5.26
C VAL A 40 11.84 16.06 4.88
N VAL A 41 11.80 17.35 4.59
CA VAL A 41 12.96 18.16 4.20
C VAL A 41 13.38 19.05 5.37
N VAL A 42 14.63 18.88 5.80
CA VAL A 42 15.28 19.67 6.86
C VAL A 42 16.81 19.62 6.66
N TYR A 43 17.53 20.68 7.08
CA TYR A 43 19.00 20.80 6.91
C TYR A 43 19.52 20.63 5.46
N GLY A 44 18.69 20.93 4.46
CA GLY A 44 18.99 20.74 3.03
C GLY A 44 18.88 19.28 2.52
N THR A 45 18.42 18.36 3.36
CA THR A 45 18.28 16.93 3.06
C THR A 45 16.81 16.52 3.15
N GLU A 46 16.38 15.67 2.23
CA GLU A 46 15.05 15.05 2.17
C GLU A 46 15.15 13.61 2.65
N TYR A 47 14.36 13.28 3.67
CA TYR A 47 14.32 11.99 4.36
C TYR A 47 12.98 11.30 4.13
N PHE A 48 13.01 10.03 3.73
CA PHE A 48 11.81 9.23 3.47
C PHE A 48 12.06 7.75 3.74
N PHE A 49 10.99 6.94 3.83
CA PHE A 49 11.09 5.49 4.08
C PHE A 49 10.71 4.68 2.84
N GLY A 50 11.54 3.67 2.52
CA GLY A 50 11.37 2.71 1.42
C GLY A 50 12.12 1.43 1.73
N ALA A 51 13.25 1.19 1.07
CA ALA A 51 14.22 0.13 1.42
C ALA A 51 15.03 0.50 2.69
N GLY A 52 14.31 0.76 3.79
CA GLY A 52 14.87 1.44 4.96
C GLY A 52 14.81 2.97 4.87
N ILE A 53 15.36 3.66 5.87
CA ILE A 53 15.44 5.14 5.89
C ILE A 53 16.38 5.60 4.77
N GLN A 54 15.85 6.39 3.85
CA GLN A 54 16.57 6.99 2.73
C GLN A 54 16.82 8.48 2.99
N GLN A 55 17.94 8.98 2.48
CA GLN A 55 18.28 10.40 2.51
C GLN A 55 18.82 10.84 1.15
N THR A 56 18.33 11.99 0.66
CA THR A 56 18.76 12.61 -0.60
C THR A 56 18.86 14.12 -0.44
N PRO A 57 19.63 14.85 -1.27
CA PRO A 57 19.52 16.31 -1.33
C PRO A 57 18.08 16.75 -1.59
N ALA A 58 17.66 17.86 -0.97
CA ALA A 58 16.28 18.34 -1.08
C ALA A 58 15.84 18.57 -2.54
N GLY A 59 14.73 17.94 -2.95
CA GLY A 59 14.21 18.06 -4.31
C GLY A 59 14.99 17.25 -5.37
N THR A 60 15.94 16.40 -4.98
CA THR A 60 16.54 15.39 -5.86
C THR A 60 16.04 13.97 -5.57
N ALA A 61 14.92 13.85 -4.83
CA ALA A 61 14.26 12.57 -4.61
C ALA A 61 13.84 11.94 -5.96
N PRO A 62 13.88 10.60 -6.08
CA PRO A 62 13.75 9.94 -7.38
C PRO A 62 12.29 9.92 -7.90
N TYR A 63 11.36 10.51 -7.15
CA TYR A 63 9.93 10.67 -7.48
C TYR A 63 9.63 11.94 -8.31
N GLY A 64 10.66 12.70 -8.70
CA GLY A 64 10.54 13.89 -9.54
C GLY A 64 10.35 15.18 -8.73
N THR A 65 9.55 16.12 -9.25
CA THR A 65 9.23 17.36 -8.53
C THR A 65 8.04 17.14 -7.58
N PRO A 66 8.09 17.59 -6.31
CA PRO A 66 6.96 17.49 -5.40
C PRO A 66 5.74 18.25 -5.95
N LEU A 67 4.57 17.61 -5.91
CA LEU A 67 3.29 18.19 -6.33
C LEU A 67 2.82 19.28 -5.34
N LYS A 68 3.09 19.06 -4.04
CA LYS A 68 2.82 20.03 -2.97
C LYS A 68 4.04 20.06 -2.05
N VAL A 69 4.44 21.27 -1.63
CA VAL A 69 5.42 21.48 -0.54
C VAL A 69 4.65 22.14 0.60
N ILE A 70 4.56 21.45 1.74
CA ILE A 70 3.79 21.90 2.90
C ILE A 70 4.78 22.38 3.97
N ASP A 71 4.58 23.58 4.47
CA ASP A 71 5.36 24.09 5.60
C ASP A 71 4.94 23.38 6.89
N LEU A 72 5.88 22.72 7.57
CA LEU A 72 5.63 22.05 8.85
C LEU A 72 6.09 22.92 10.04
N GLY A 73 6.80 24.03 9.78
CA GLY A 73 7.30 24.95 10.79
C GLY A 73 8.82 24.96 10.90
N VAL A 74 9.31 25.24 12.11
CA VAL A 74 10.73 25.46 12.40
C VAL A 74 11.16 24.61 13.57
N THR A 75 12.20 23.79 13.37
CA THR A 75 12.82 22.99 14.43
C THR A 75 14.05 23.69 15.01
N HIS A 76 14.30 23.50 16.30
CA HIS A 76 15.55 23.89 16.95
C HIS A 76 16.41 22.65 17.29
N VAL A 77 16.02 21.46 16.82
CA VAL A 77 16.81 20.24 16.98
C VAL A 77 18.09 20.36 16.14
N PRO A 78 19.29 20.16 16.72
CA PRO A 78 20.53 20.10 15.95
C PRO A 78 20.59 18.90 14.99
N LYS A 79 21.30 19.04 13.86
CA LYS A 79 21.36 17.98 12.82
C LYS A 79 21.94 16.66 13.33
N ASP A 80 22.93 16.72 14.21
CA ASP A 80 23.53 15.56 14.88
C ASP A 80 22.56 14.86 15.83
N VAL A 81 21.77 15.62 16.59
CA VAL A 81 20.69 15.08 17.43
C VAL A 81 19.60 14.41 16.58
N PHE A 82 19.24 15.01 15.45
CA PHE A 82 18.31 14.39 14.51
C PHE A 82 18.88 13.11 13.89
N GLN A 83 20.18 13.08 13.54
CA GLN A 83 20.81 11.86 13.04
C GLN A 83 20.81 10.73 14.08
N MET A 84 21.12 11.03 15.35
CA MET A 84 21.03 10.04 16.43
C MET A 84 19.60 9.48 16.58
N TYR A 85 18.57 10.33 16.45
CA TYR A 85 17.18 9.88 16.45
C TYR A 85 16.85 9.00 15.23
N LEU A 86 17.31 9.35 14.03
CA LEU A 86 17.13 8.50 12.85
C LEU A 86 17.80 7.13 13.02
N ASP A 87 19.00 7.09 13.60
CA ASP A 87 19.73 5.86 13.90
C ASP A 87 18.98 5.01 14.95
N GLU A 88 18.42 5.63 15.99
CA GLU A 88 17.60 4.98 17.03
C GLU A 88 16.32 4.33 16.45
N ILE A 89 15.61 5.03 15.56
CA ILE A 89 14.38 4.49 14.96
C ILE A 89 14.63 3.54 13.78
N SER A 90 15.83 3.53 13.21
CA SER A 90 16.19 2.70 12.04
C SER A 90 15.83 1.22 12.15
N PRO A 91 15.89 0.52 13.32
CA PRO A 91 15.48 -0.89 13.42
C PRO A 91 13.97 -1.12 13.25
N ARG A 92 13.15 -0.06 13.35
CA ARG A 92 11.70 -0.10 13.04
C ARG A 92 11.39 0.30 11.60
N TYR A 93 12.37 0.81 10.86
CA TYR A 93 12.24 1.32 9.50
C TYR A 93 13.27 0.62 8.60
N THR A 94 13.11 -0.69 8.45
CA THR A 94 13.90 -1.55 7.55
C THR A 94 13.10 -1.94 6.30
N GLN A 95 13.78 -2.52 5.31
CA GLN A 95 13.14 -3.07 4.12
C GLN A 95 12.05 -4.11 4.46
N GLU A 96 12.29 -4.97 5.46
CA GLU A 96 11.37 -6.02 5.87
C GLU A 96 10.12 -5.48 6.57
N THR A 97 10.26 -4.38 7.32
CA THR A 97 9.14 -3.74 8.03
C THR A 97 8.24 -2.90 7.12
N TYR A 98 8.65 -2.59 5.89
CA TYR A 98 7.88 -1.76 4.97
C TYR A 98 6.56 -2.44 4.57
N SER A 99 5.43 -1.80 4.90
CA SER A 99 4.11 -2.14 4.35
C SER A 99 3.38 -0.91 3.85
N LEU A 100 2.93 -0.97 2.61
CA LEU A 100 2.30 0.15 1.91
C LEU A 100 0.98 0.60 2.58
N LEU A 101 0.29 -0.29 3.28
CA LEU A 101 -0.99 0.04 3.92
C LEU A 101 -0.89 0.50 5.37
N SER A 102 0.13 0.07 6.12
CA SER A 102 0.19 0.28 7.58
C SER A 102 1.50 0.86 8.12
N HIS A 103 2.61 0.74 7.38
CA HIS A 103 3.93 1.20 7.82
C HIS A 103 4.78 1.63 6.61
N ASN A 104 4.54 2.85 6.13
CA ASN A 104 5.09 3.38 4.89
C ASN A 104 5.77 4.75 5.07
N CYS A 105 6.22 5.35 3.97
CA CYS A 105 6.80 6.70 3.89
C CYS A 105 5.99 7.79 4.62
N ASN A 106 4.67 7.70 4.63
CA ASN A 106 3.78 8.68 5.25
C ASN A 106 3.76 8.49 6.78
N ASN A 107 3.75 7.25 7.29
CA ASN A 107 3.91 6.96 8.71
C ASN A 107 5.26 7.47 9.24
N PHE A 108 6.35 7.16 8.53
CA PHE A 108 7.70 7.67 8.83
C PHE A 108 7.74 9.20 8.86
N SER A 109 7.18 9.84 7.82
CA SER A 109 7.16 11.31 7.73
C SER A 109 6.37 11.95 8.88
N SER A 110 5.29 11.29 9.33
CA SER A 110 4.51 11.72 10.49
C SER A 110 5.30 11.61 11.79
N GLU A 111 6.04 10.52 12.00
CA GLU A 111 6.85 10.34 13.22
C GLU A 111 8.00 11.35 13.27
N VAL A 112 8.71 11.54 12.15
CA VAL A 112 9.78 12.53 12.01
C VAL A 112 9.28 13.97 12.17
N ALA A 113 8.12 14.32 11.60
CA ALA A 113 7.50 15.62 11.81
C ALA A 113 7.12 15.85 13.29
N GLN A 114 6.58 14.82 13.96
CA GLN A 114 6.23 14.90 15.37
C GLN A 114 7.47 15.10 16.25
N PHE A 115 8.60 14.47 15.93
CA PHE A 115 9.89 14.67 16.62
C PHE A 115 10.47 16.08 16.39
N LEU A 116 10.51 16.54 15.14
CA LEU A 116 11.19 17.80 14.78
C LEU A 116 10.40 19.06 15.19
N VAL A 117 9.08 19.05 15.01
CA VAL A 117 8.22 20.26 15.14
C VAL A 117 6.95 20.03 15.94
N GLY A 118 6.71 18.82 16.46
CA GLY A 118 5.57 18.54 17.33
C GLY A 118 4.22 18.40 16.60
N VAL A 119 4.21 18.28 15.27
CA VAL A 119 2.98 18.14 14.46
C VAL A 119 2.99 16.89 13.59
N SER A 120 1.80 16.35 13.33
CA SER A 120 1.57 15.30 12.32
C SER A 120 1.54 15.88 10.90
N ILE A 121 1.76 15.02 9.90
CA ILE A 121 1.44 15.34 8.51
C ILE A 121 -0.09 15.33 8.28
N PRO A 122 -0.62 15.92 7.18
CA PRO A 122 -2.07 16.00 6.96
C PRO A 122 -2.79 14.65 6.89
N ASP A 123 -3.93 14.54 7.58
CA ASP A 123 -4.71 13.30 7.70
C ASP A 123 -5.14 12.69 6.37
N TYR A 124 -5.37 13.49 5.33
CA TYR A 124 -5.74 12.98 4.00
C TYR A 124 -4.61 12.14 3.34
N ILE A 125 -3.36 12.31 3.80
CA ILE A 125 -2.20 11.51 3.38
C ILE A 125 -2.17 10.19 4.16
N LEU A 126 -2.28 10.27 5.49
CA LEU A 126 -2.21 9.12 6.40
C LEU A 126 -3.42 8.17 6.26
N ASN A 127 -4.61 8.72 6.01
CA ASN A 127 -5.85 7.95 5.93
C ASN A 127 -6.08 7.33 4.54
N LEU A 128 -5.30 7.70 3.52
CA LEU A 128 -5.45 7.19 2.15
C LEU A 128 -5.57 5.65 2.06
N PRO A 129 -4.74 4.84 2.74
CA PRO A 129 -4.89 3.38 2.75
C PRO A 129 -6.28 2.92 3.20
N ASN A 130 -6.84 3.53 4.25
CA ASN A 130 -8.17 3.21 4.75
C ASN A 130 -9.26 3.60 3.76
N GLU A 131 -9.10 4.73 3.06
CA GLU A 131 -10.04 5.15 2.01
C GLU A 131 -10.07 4.18 0.83
N VAL A 132 -8.91 3.64 0.45
CA VAL A 132 -8.77 2.64 -0.61
C VAL A 132 -9.38 1.31 -0.18
N MET A 133 -9.03 0.82 1.02
CA MET A 133 -9.45 -0.50 1.51
C MET A 133 -10.91 -0.57 1.96
N SER A 134 -11.54 0.56 2.30
CA SER A 134 -12.98 0.63 2.59
C SER A 134 -13.86 0.66 1.33
N SER A 135 -13.28 0.78 0.13
CA SER A 135 -14.02 0.71 -1.13
C SER A 135 -14.37 -0.74 -1.52
N PRO A 136 -15.48 -0.99 -2.24
CA PRO A 136 -15.81 -2.32 -2.74
C PRO A 136 -14.73 -2.96 -3.64
N MET A 137 -13.92 -2.13 -4.31
CA MET A 137 -12.80 -2.61 -5.14
C MET A 137 -11.48 -2.80 -4.39
N GLY A 138 -11.36 -2.35 -3.13
CA GLY A 138 -10.12 -2.41 -2.36
C GLY A 138 -9.52 -3.83 -2.30
N ALA A 139 -10.37 -4.84 -2.11
CA ALA A 139 -9.98 -6.25 -2.16
C ALA A 139 -9.54 -6.72 -3.55
N LEU A 140 -10.13 -6.20 -4.64
CA LEU A 140 -9.80 -6.61 -6.01
C LEU A 140 -8.48 -5.99 -6.50
N ILE A 141 -8.12 -4.80 -6.02
CA ILE A 141 -6.85 -4.14 -6.36
C ILE A 141 -5.70 -4.50 -5.42
N MET A 142 -5.93 -5.35 -4.42
CA MET A 142 -4.91 -5.83 -3.48
C MET A 142 -3.63 -6.36 -4.18
N PRO A 143 -3.69 -7.09 -5.32
CA PRO A 143 -2.48 -7.51 -6.05
C PRO A 143 -1.69 -6.33 -6.64
N MET A 144 -2.35 -5.24 -7.04
CA MET A 144 -1.69 -4.02 -7.52
C MET A 144 -0.98 -3.28 -6.37
N ILE A 145 -1.64 -3.22 -5.20
CA ILE A 145 -1.06 -2.66 -3.97
C ILE A 145 0.17 -3.47 -3.54
N GLN A 146 0.12 -4.81 -3.58
CA GLN A 146 1.27 -5.67 -3.27
C GLN A 146 2.45 -5.50 -4.24
N ASN A 147 2.18 -5.30 -5.54
CA ASN A 147 3.21 -5.01 -6.54
C ASN A 147 3.88 -3.65 -6.28
N LEU A 148 3.06 -2.62 -5.98
CA LEU A 148 3.55 -1.30 -5.59
C LEU A 148 4.36 -1.34 -4.28
N GLU A 149 3.92 -2.10 -3.28
CA GLU A 149 4.66 -2.34 -2.04
C GLU A 149 6.00 -3.01 -2.32
N THR A 150 6.04 -4.05 -3.15
CA THR A 150 7.27 -4.74 -3.54
C THR A 150 8.26 -3.80 -4.23
N THR A 151 7.77 -2.91 -5.09
CA THR A 151 8.58 -1.90 -5.78
C THR A 151 9.20 -0.89 -4.81
N LEU A 152 8.38 -0.32 -3.91
CA LEU A 152 8.83 0.69 -2.93
C LEU A 152 9.74 0.09 -1.85
N ARG A 153 9.44 -1.14 -1.41
CA ARG A 153 10.27 -1.94 -0.50
C ARG A 153 11.64 -2.25 -1.10
N ALA A 154 11.73 -2.45 -2.41
CA ALA A 154 13.01 -2.60 -3.12
C ALA A 154 13.75 -1.26 -3.36
N GLY A 155 13.22 -0.13 -2.87
CA GLY A 155 13.80 1.20 -3.10
C GLY A 155 13.65 1.71 -4.53
N ALA A 156 12.84 1.04 -5.36
CA ALA A 156 12.62 1.41 -6.74
C ALA A 156 11.48 2.44 -6.86
N VAL A 157 11.55 3.28 -7.90
CA VAL A 157 10.49 4.25 -8.23
C VAL A 157 9.37 3.54 -8.99
N PRO A 158 8.11 3.63 -8.52
CA PRO A 158 6.96 3.14 -9.27
C PRO A 158 6.88 3.80 -10.65
N GLN A 159 6.82 2.98 -11.70
CA GLN A 159 6.56 3.48 -13.05
C GLN A 159 5.05 3.50 -13.28
N ALA A 160 4.51 4.66 -13.67
CA ALA A 160 3.13 4.74 -14.14
C ALA A 160 2.94 3.77 -15.35
N PRO A 161 1.83 3.02 -15.43
CA PRO A 161 1.57 2.11 -16.55
C PRO A 161 1.63 2.82 -17.91
N GLN A 162 2.69 2.57 -18.67
CA GLN A 162 2.84 3.14 -20.01
C GLN A 162 1.91 2.40 -20.98
N PHE A 163 0.77 3.00 -21.31
CA PHE A 163 0.00 2.66 -22.50
C PHE A 163 0.82 3.02 -23.75
N LYS A 164 1.63 2.07 -24.22
CA LYS A 164 2.27 2.14 -25.54
C LYS A 164 1.26 1.65 -26.58
N PRO A 165 0.68 2.52 -27.43
CA PRO A 165 -0.04 2.03 -28.60
C PRO A 165 0.97 1.31 -29.49
N SER A 166 0.74 0.03 -29.75
CA SER A 166 1.54 -0.74 -30.70
C SER A 166 1.51 -0.05 -32.07
N PRO A 167 2.65 0.24 -32.72
CA PRO A 167 2.64 0.78 -34.06
C PRO A 167 1.98 -0.23 -35.00
N VAL A 168 0.99 0.23 -35.77
CA VAL A 168 0.37 -0.58 -36.83
C VAL A 168 1.45 -0.88 -37.86
N ASN A 169 1.79 -2.15 -38.03
CA ASN A 169 2.88 -2.58 -38.90
C ASN A 169 2.61 -2.15 -40.35
N THR A 170 3.49 -1.32 -40.90
CA THR A 170 3.42 -0.84 -42.29
C THR A 170 3.64 -2.00 -43.27
N ILE A 171 2.95 -1.93 -44.41
CA ILE A 171 2.94 -2.95 -45.47
C ILE A 171 4.37 -3.17 -46.03
N PRO A 172 4.83 -4.42 -46.30
CA PRO A 172 6.18 -4.66 -46.79
C PRO A 172 6.38 -4.22 -48.25
N GLN A 173 7.44 -3.45 -48.52
CA GLN A 173 7.90 -3.19 -49.89
C GLN A 173 8.81 -4.33 -50.40
N VAL A 174 8.57 -4.74 -51.64
CA VAL A 174 9.33 -5.79 -52.35
C VAL A 174 10.66 -5.27 -52.90
N SER A 175 11.71 -6.09 -52.86
CA SER A 175 12.92 -5.91 -53.69
C SER A 175 13.50 -7.28 -54.11
N LYS A 176 14.04 -7.36 -55.34
CA LYS A 176 14.48 -8.61 -56.01
C LYS A 176 15.99 -8.66 -56.28
N LYS A 177 16.61 -9.84 -56.12
CA LYS A 177 17.74 -10.46 -56.88
C LYS A 177 18.01 -11.87 -56.25
N VAL A 178 17.94 -13.01 -56.95
CA VAL A 178 18.84 -13.58 -58.01
C VAL A 178 20.21 -13.99 -57.41
N ASP A 179 20.71 -15.25 -57.41
CA ASP A 179 20.22 -16.54 -57.97
C ASP A 179 20.77 -17.83 -57.25
N LYS A 180 20.36 -19.03 -57.71
CA LYS A 180 20.60 -20.45 -57.24
C LYS A 180 22.05 -21.01 -57.44
N PRO A 181 22.42 -22.33 -57.30
CA PRO A 181 21.71 -23.62 -56.98
C PRO A 181 22.39 -24.47 -55.84
N SER A 182 22.00 -25.70 -55.43
CA SER A 182 20.79 -26.56 -55.43
C SER A 182 20.97 -27.59 -54.28
N GLU A 183 19.92 -28.15 -53.66
CA GLU A 183 19.41 -29.56 -53.79
C GLU A 183 18.65 -29.89 -52.46
N THR A 184 17.84 -30.94 -52.26
CA THR A 184 16.77 -31.58 -53.05
C THR A 184 15.92 -32.51 -52.14
N SER A 185 14.57 -32.42 -52.22
CA SER A 185 13.56 -33.37 -51.68
C SER A 185 13.46 -33.53 -50.13
N SER A 186 12.34 -33.92 -49.51
CA SER A 186 11.05 -34.47 -50.00
C SER A 186 9.86 -34.07 -49.09
N HIS A 187 8.61 -34.27 -49.57
CA HIS A 187 7.37 -33.92 -48.87
C HIS A 187 6.97 -34.88 -47.73
N THR A 188 6.28 -34.37 -46.71
CA THR A 188 4.96 -34.91 -46.29
C THR A 188 4.20 -33.90 -45.42
N ASN A 189 2.87 -34.03 -45.37
CA ASN A 189 1.94 -33.06 -44.78
C ASN A 189 1.04 -33.77 -43.76
N VAL A 190 0.96 -33.30 -42.51
CA VAL A 190 -0.06 -33.75 -41.55
C VAL A 190 -0.51 -32.60 -40.63
N ASN A 191 -1.83 -32.51 -40.45
CA ASN A 191 -2.55 -31.49 -39.69
C ASN A 191 -2.90 -32.01 -38.28
N VAL A 192 -2.54 -31.31 -37.19
CA VAL A 192 -2.96 -31.66 -35.82
C VAL A 192 -3.25 -30.39 -34.99
N ALA A 193 -4.31 -30.47 -34.17
CA ALA A 193 -4.93 -29.40 -33.38
C ALA A 193 -4.12 -28.93 -32.13
N PRO A 194 -4.45 -27.77 -31.54
CA PRO A 194 -3.81 -27.29 -30.30
C PRO A 194 -4.26 -28.05 -29.03
N PRO A 195 -3.40 -28.18 -28.00
CA PRO A 195 -3.70 -28.88 -26.75
C PRO A 195 -4.51 -28.05 -25.72
N PRO A 196 -5.19 -28.72 -24.75
CA PRO A 196 -6.07 -28.08 -23.76
C PRO A 196 -5.33 -27.55 -22.50
N PRO A 197 -5.98 -26.71 -21.67
CA PRO A 197 -5.40 -26.19 -20.43
C PRO A 197 -5.44 -27.21 -19.26
N PRO A 198 -4.48 -27.14 -18.31
CA PRO A 198 -4.49 -27.97 -17.10
C PRO A 198 -5.48 -27.45 -16.02
N PRO A 199 -5.94 -28.32 -15.09
CA PRO A 199 -7.10 -28.06 -14.23
C PRO A 199 -6.77 -27.39 -12.89
N ALA A 200 -7.84 -26.90 -12.23
CA ALA A 200 -7.80 -26.31 -10.90
C ALA A 200 -7.47 -27.32 -9.78
N ALA A 201 -6.77 -26.85 -8.74
CA ALA A 201 -6.59 -27.55 -7.47
C ALA A 201 -7.08 -26.67 -6.31
N VAL A 202 -7.95 -27.24 -5.47
CA VAL A 202 -8.43 -26.66 -4.20
C VAL A 202 -7.43 -26.99 -3.06
N PRO A 203 -7.48 -26.30 -1.90
CA PRO A 203 -6.26 -25.97 -1.16
C PRO A 203 -5.77 -27.06 -0.20
N ALA A 204 -4.45 -27.21 -0.12
CA ALA A 204 -3.80 -27.88 1.00
C ALA A 204 -3.70 -26.91 2.18
N GLY A 205 -4.21 -27.31 3.35
CA GLY A 205 -3.99 -26.58 4.58
C GLY A 205 -2.59 -26.83 5.13
N THR A 206 -1.95 -25.80 5.66
CA THR A 206 -0.72 -25.91 6.45
C THR A 206 -0.90 -25.19 7.78
N SER A 207 -1.14 -25.98 8.83
CA SER A 207 -0.98 -25.54 10.21
C SER A 207 0.49 -25.19 10.45
N GLN A 208 0.76 -24.03 11.06
CA GLN A 208 2.05 -23.71 11.66
C GLN A 208 1.89 -23.67 13.18
N GLU A 209 2.76 -24.38 13.89
CA GLU A 209 2.84 -24.35 15.35
C GLU A 209 3.97 -23.46 15.85
N LYS A 210 3.78 -22.99 17.10
CA LYS A 210 4.71 -22.33 18.05
C LYS A 210 4.93 -20.81 17.94
N PRO A 211 5.25 -20.15 19.08
CA PRO A 211 5.14 -20.58 20.49
C PRO A 211 4.22 -19.70 21.36
N ASP A 212 3.75 -20.24 22.49
CA ASP A 212 2.88 -19.54 23.44
C ASP A 212 3.54 -18.32 24.10
N VAL A 213 2.94 -17.15 23.86
CA VAL A 213 2.91 -16.05 24.83
C VAL A 213 1.44 -15.75 25.08
N VAL A 214 0.95 -16.11 26.26
CA VAL A 214 -0.46 -15.92 26.64
C VAL A 214 -0.72 -14.42 26.82
N ASP A 215 -1.24 -13.76 25.79
CA ASP A 215 -1.83 -12.42 25.90
C ASP A 215 -3.28 -12.56 26.40
N PRO A 216 -3.57 -12.23 27.69
CA PRO A 216 -4.93 -12.32 28.23
C PRO A 216 -5.92 -11.36 27.54
N LEU A 217 -5.46 -10.38 26.76
CA LEU A 217 -6.30 -9.45 26.01
C LEU A 217 -6.66 -9.97 24.61
N GLY A 218 -5.76 -10.72 23.96
CA GLY A 218 -6.00 -11.41 22.69
C GLY A 218 -7.08 -12.48 22.81
N ASP A 219 -7.08 -13.20 23.92
CA ASP A 219 -8.07 -14.22 24.27
C ASP A 219 -9.49 -13.62 24.46
N ALA A 220 -9.56 -12.46 25.12
CA ALA A 220 -10.80 -11.71 25.31
C ALA A 220 -11.36 -11.15 23.99
N ARG A 221 -10.50 -10.60 23.12
CA ARG A 221 -10.89 -10.11 21.80
C ARG A 221 -11.40 -11.23 20.90
N SER A 222 -10.73 -12.39 20.91
CA SER A 222 -11.11 -13.55 20.09
C SER A 222 -12.50 -14.08 20.48
N LYS A 223 -12.77 -14.21 21.80
CA LYS A 223 -14.10 -14.62 22.32
C LYS A 223 -15.22 -13.64 21.93
N VAL A 224 -14.96 -12.34 21.97
CA VAL A 224 -15.94 -11.31 21.54
C VAL A 224 -16.21 -11.40 20.03
N GLN A 225 -15.19 -11.60 19.21
CA GLN A 225 -15.34 -11.77 17.76
C GLN A 225 -16.13 -13.04 17.40
N GLU A 226 -15.88 -14.15 18.09
CA GLU A 226 -16.61 -15.41 17.90
C GLU A 226 -18.11 -15.27 18.26
N GLU A 227 -18.44 -14.62 19.38
CA GLU A 227 -19.84 -14.35 19.74
C GLU A 227 -20.54 -13.42 18.75
N ILE A 228 -19.86 -12.37 18.23
CA ILE A 228 -20.42 -11.48 17.20
C ILE A 228 -20.71 -12.27 15.92
N GLY A 229 -19.80 -13.14 15.48
CA GLY A 229 -20.01 -14.00 14.31
C GLY A 229 -21.21 -14.93 14.47
N LYS A 230 -21.40 -15.50 15.68
CA LYS A 230 -22.51 -16.40 16.00
C LYS A 230 -23.86 -15.70 16.04
N GLU A 231 -23.94 -14.51 16.66
CA GLU A 231 -25.16 -13.67 16.65
C GLU A 231 -25.49 -13.17 15.24
N PHE A 232 -24.48 -12.76 14.46
CA PHE A 232 -24.66 -12.36 13.06
C PHE A 232 -25.22 -13.52 12.21
N ALA A 233 -24.66 -14.72 12.33
CA ALA A 233 -25.15 -15.90 11.62
C ALA A 233 -26.59 -16.26 12.01
N ALA A 234 -26.96 -16.14 13.30
CA ALA A 234 -28.33 -16.36 13.75
C ALA A 234 -29.32 -15.30 13.20
N MET A 235 -28.92 -14.02 13.17
CA MET A 235 -29.74 -12.96 12.58
C MET A 235 -29.92 -13.13 11.07
N MET A 236 -28.86 -13.51 10.35
CA MET A 236 -28.93 -13.81 8.90
C MET A 236 -29.78 -15.04 8.61
N ALA A 237 -29.70 -16.10 9.44
CA ALA A 237 -30.53 -17.29 9.31
C ALA A 237 -32.03 -17.02 9.52
N SER A 238 -32.40 -15.94 10.22
CA SER A 238 -33.80 -15.51 10.35
C SER A 238 -34.39 -14.93 9.05
N GLY A 239 -33.56 -14.52 8.08
CA GLY A 239 -33.98 -13.96 6.79
C GLY A 239 -34.65 -12.59 6.85
N THR A 240 -34.78 -11.97 8.03
CA THR A 240 -35.55 -10.72 8.22
C THR A 240 -34.73 -9.43 8.08
N LEU A 241 -33.41 -9.51 8.07
CA LEU A 241 -32.50 -8.35 8.11
C LEU A 241 -31.49 -8.36 6.96
N ARG A 242 -31.10 -7.17 6.49
CA ARG A 242 -29.97 -7.03 5.56
C ARG A 242 -28.65 -7.18 6.31
N ALA A 243 -27.60 -7.69 5.64
CA ALA A 243 -26.31 -7.98 6.26
C ALA A 243 -25.69 -6.79 7.02
N SER A 244 -25.81 -5.57 6.50
CA SER A 244 -25.32 -4.35 7.18
C SER A 244 -26.04 -4.07 8.50
N GLU A 245 -27.33 -4.38 8.58
CA GLU A 245 -28.18 -4.16 9.75
C GLU A 245 -27.99 -5.28 10.79
N ALA A 246 -27.94 -6.53 10.33
CA ALA A 246 -27.60 -7.69 11.16
C ALA A 246 -26.20 -7.55 11.80
N ALA A 247 -25.19 -7.03 11.07
CA ALA A 247 -23.85 -6.83 11.61
C ALA A 247 -23.83 -5.77 12.73
N ALA A 248 -24.51 -4.64 12.52
CA ALA A 248 -24.63 -3.58 13.52
C ALA A 248 -25.40 -4.05 14.78
N LEU A 249 -26.49 -4.81 14.60
CA LEU A 249 -27.26 -5.39 15.70
C LEU A 249 -26.48 -6.45 16.48
N ALA A 250 -25.79 -7.38 15.80
CA ALA A 250 -24.96 -8.39 16.44
C ALA A 250 -23.84 -7.77 17.28
N THR A 251 -23.12 -6.79 16.72
CA THR A 251 -22.04 -6.07 17.42
C THR A 251 -22.59 -5.34 18.65
N LYS A 252 -23.69 -4.59 18.50
CA LYS A 252 -24.34 -3.88 19.61
C LYS A 252 -24.81 -4.82 20.73
N LYS A 253 -25.41 -5.96 20.37
CA LYS A 253 -25.95 -6.94 21.33
C LYS A 253 -24.83 -7.62 22.13
N VAL A 254 -23.73 -8.00 21.49
CA VAL A 254 -22.56 -8.57 22.19
C VAL A 254 -21.88 -7.50 23.05
N MET A 255 -21.66 -6.29 22.55
CA MET A 255 -21.08 -5.21 23.36
C MET A 255 -21.94 -4.86 24.59
N GLN A 256 -23.27 -4.91 24.49
CA GLN A 256 -24.17 -4.74 25.65
C GLN A 256 -24.08 -5.92 26.64
N LYS A 257 -23.89 -7.15 26.16
CA LYS A 257 -23.71 -8.33 27.03
C LYS A 257 -22.42 -8.22 27.86
N TYR A 258 -21.30 -7.88 27.23
CA TYR A 258 -20.02 -7.67 27.93
C TYR A 258 -20.00 -6.40 28.80
N GLY A 259 -20.71 -5.34 28.39
CA GLY A 259 -20.89 -4.12 29.19
C GLY A 259 -21.61 -4.37 30.53
N HIS A 260 -22.63 -5.24 30.55
CA HIS A 260 -23.32 -5.61 31.79
C HIS A 260 -22.52 -6.60 32.67
N MET A 261 -21.65 -7.44 32.09
CA MET A 261 -20.82 -8.36 32.87
C MET A 261 -19.83 -7.62 33.80
N ASN A 262 -19.24 -6.52 33.35
CA ASN A 262 -18.35 -5.70 34.19
C ASN A 262 -19.10 -4.99 35.33
N ALA A 263 -20.39 -4.69 35.17
CA ALA A 263 -21.21 -4.04 36.20
C ALA A 263 -21.73 -5.01 37.28
N ALA A 264 -21.66 -6.33 37.04
CA ALA A 264 -22.11 -7.37 37.97
C ALA A 264 -20.95 -7.99 38.80
N GLN A 265 -19.73 -7.48 38.65
CA GLN A 265 -18.53 -7.89 39.41
C GLN A 265 -17.90 -6.73 40.20
N SER A 266 -18.66 -5.65 40.45
CA SER A 266 -18.29 -4.53 41.33
C SER A 266 -19.13 -4.53 42.61
#